data_AF-A0A3D2JH99-F1
#
_entry.id   AF-A0A3D2JH99-F1
#
_cell.length_a   1.000
_cell.length_b   1.000
_cell.length_c   1.000
_cell.angle_alpha   90.00
_cell.angle_beta   90.00
_cell.angle_gamma   90.00
#
_symmetry.space_group_name_H-M   'P 1'
#
loop_
_entity.id
_entity.type
_entity.pdbx_description
1 polymer ?
#
loop_
_entity_poly.entity_id
_entity_poly.type
_entity_poly.pdbx_seq_one_letter_code
_entity_poly.pdbx_strand_id
1 'polypeptide(L)'
;VLFAVSSWRYSRVLTGIFIGLATLTKLYPLILLILVLGSRDKSRHNMMEGRDWSLLIACFVTIVVGYLPFFFLSHGNVLDASPLSSIIGQNEAHPGVIQVVLSDFGSHFHINARFVHVVTLAIEGGIVGGTLLFVVVQRIRRRLSIEMGLLLLTWAILVDYAHIFPWYATALLPWIALCIVPVWSAKGLSTRGLAILCIWYFTFTCVLSYFPVKQYATEANWLYYFGATFGVILIGLLVATSLYAWRTNRGRASFV
;
A
#
# COMPACT_ATOMS: atom_id res chain seq x y z
N VAL A 1 11.10 -8.53 2.29
CA VAL A 1 12.09 -7.50 2.70
C VAL A 1 13.37 -8.09 3.28
N LEU A 2 13.30 -9.02 4.24
CA LEU A 2 14.49 -9.68 4.80
C LEU A 2 15.40 -10.29 3.70
N PHE A 3 14.82 -10.97 2.71
CA PHE A 3 15.55 -11.47 1.54
C PHE A 3 16.00 -10.37 0.55
N ALA A 4 15.29 -9.25 0.48
CA ALA A 4 15.64 -8.14 -0.40
C ALA A 4 16.82 -7.29 0.13
N VAL A 5 17.09 -7.37 1.43
CA VAL A 5 18.23 -6.69 2.10
C VAL A 5 19.48 -7.56 2.11
N SER A 6 19.33 -8.88 2.00
CA SER A 6 20.45 -9.81 1.87
C SER A 6 21.27 -9.54 0.58
N SER A 7 22.60 -9.64 0.71
CA SER A 7 23.56 -9.52 -0.40
C SER A 7 23.69 -10.83 -1.21
N TRP A 8 23.02 -11.91 -0.79
CA TRP A 8 23.15 -13.21 -1.44
C TRP A 8 22.39 -13.26 -2.77
N ARG A 9 23.04 -13.72 -3.85
CA ARG A 9 22.47 -13.79 -5.21
C ARG A 9 21.15 -14.57 -5.27
N TYR A 10 21.05 -15.70 -4.58
CA TYR A 10 19.83 -16.52 -4.54
C TYR A 10 18.64 -15.81 -3.86
N SER A 11 18.94 -14.95 -2.89
CA SER A 11 17.93 -14.16 -2.18
C SER A 11 17.20 -13.18 -3.11
N ARG A 12 17.90 -12.66 -4.13
CA ARG A 12 17.35 -11.75 -5.14
C ARG A 12 16.43 -12.45 -6.12
N VAL A 13 16.82 -13.65 -6.57
CA VAL A 13 15.99 -14.50 -7.41
C VAL A 13 14.71 -14.88 -6.67
N LEU A 14 14.83 -15.33 -5.42
CA LEU A 14 13.69 -15.70 -4.59
C LEU A 14 12.74 -14.51 -4.34
N THR A 15 13.30 -13.31 -4.11
CA THR A 15 12.51 -12.07 -4.01
C THR A 15 11.77 -11.78 -5.31
N GLY A 16 12.42 -11.94 -6.47
CA GLY A 16 11.78 -11.81 -7.78
C GLY A 16 10.65 -12.82 -7.98
N ILE A 17 10.85 -14.08 -7.61
CA ILE A 17 9.82 -15.13 -7.66
C ILE A 17 8.63 -14.76 -6.77
N PHE A 18 8.85 -14.35 -5.52
CA PHE A 18 7.76 -13.97 -4.63
C PHE A 18 6.99 -12.74 -5.12
N ILE A 19 7.69 -11.74 -5.67
CA ILE A 19 7.02 -10.58 -6.30
C ILE A 19 6.22 -11.05 -7.52
N GLY A 20 6.77 -11.93 -8.35
CA GLY A 20 6.07 -12.49 -9.51
C GLY A 20 4.82 -13.27 -9.12
N LEU A 21 4.93 -14.17 -8.12
CA LEU A 21 3.79 -14.91 -7.57
C LEU A 21 2.72 -13.99 -6.99
N ALA A 22 3.12 -12.97 -6.24
CA ALA A 22 2.19 -11.95 -5.75
C ALA A 22 1.53 -11.19 -6.92
N THR A 23 2.30 -10.88 -7.97
CA THR A 23 1.82 -10.20 -9.19
C THR A 23 0.77 -11.02 -9.95
N LEU A 24 0.91 -12.36 -9.94
CA LEU A 24 -0.07 -13.27 -10.52
C LEU A 24 -1.43 -13.21 -9.79
N THR A 25 -1.44 -12.85 -8.51
CA THR A 25 -2.70 -12.68 -7.77
C THR A 25 -3.32 -11.29 -7.99
N LYS A 26 -2.49 -10.23 -7.98
CA LYS A 26 -2.88 -8.83 -8.19
C LYS A 26 -1.71 -8.05 -8.73
N LEU A 27 -1.92 -6.99 -9.52
CA LEU A 27 -0.81 -6.25 -10.16
C LEU A 27 -0.02 -5.32 -9.22
N TYR A 28 -0.57 -4.91 -8.07
CA TYR A 28 0.08 -3.96 -7.15
C TYR A 28 1.49 -4.35 -6.63
N PRO A 29 1.87 -5.64 -6.48
CA PRO A 29 3.22 -6.02 -6.06
C PRO A 29 4.30 -5.65 -7.08
N LEU A 30 3.97 -5.40 -8.36
CA LEU A 30 4.91 -4.84 -9.33
C LEU A 30 5.42 -3.46 -8.89
N ILE A 31 4.61 -2.71 -8.15
CA ILE A 31 5.01 -1.40 -7.63
C ILE A 31 6.15 -1.56 -6.60
N LEU A 32 6.16 -2.66 -5.84
CA LEU A 32 7.24 -2.98 -4.89
C LEU A 32 8.57 -3.28 -5.59
N LEU A 33 8.52 -3.74 -6.85
CA LEU A 33 9.71 -3.95 -7.68
C LEU A 33 10.52 -2.66 -7.82
N ILE A 34 9.82 -1.52 -8.03
CA ILE A 34 10.43 -0.19 -8.21
C ILE A 34 11.24 0.21 -6.97
N LEU A 35 10.72 -0.11 -5.78
CA LEU A 35 11.37 0.21 -4.52
C LEU A 35 12.65 -0.59 -4.30
N VAL A 36 12.67 -1.87 -4.70
CA VAL A 36 13.85 -2.74 -4.61
C VAL A 36 14.91 -2.36 -5.64
N LEU A 37 14.50 -1.97 -6.85
CA LEU A 37 15.41 -1.54 -7.91
C LEU A 37 16.13 -0.22 -7.59
N GLY A 38 15.45 0.72 -6.94
CA GLY A 38 16.03 2.02 -6.56
C GLY A 38 17.04 1.96 -5.39
N SER A 39 17.26 0.78 -4.80
CA SER A 39 18.03 0.64 -3.57
C SER A 39 19.55 0.51 -3.75
N ARG A 40 20.09 0.59 -4.97
CA ARG A 40 21.52 0.39 -5.17
C ARG A 40 22.33 1.67 -4.91
N ASP A 41 23.10 1.58 -3.83
CA ASP A 41 24.17 2.47 -3.48
C ASP A 41 25.20 2.58 -4.63
N LYS A 42 25.44 3.81 -5.08
CA LYS A 42 26.34 4.17 -6.19
C LYS A 42 27.80 4.18 -5.73
N SER A 43 28.17 3.23 -4.86
CA SER A 43 29.51 3.10 -4.27
C SER A 43 30.31 1.94 -4.90
N ARG A 44 30.07 1.65 -6.19
CA ARG A 44 31.00 0.87 -7.01
C ARG A 44 30.99 1.37 -8.45
N HIS A 45 32.17 1.78 -8.89
CA HIS A 45 32.45 2.67 -10.00
C HIS A 45 32.34 2.06 -11.41
N ASN A 46 31.55 1.00 -11.61
CA ASN A 46 31.38 0.35 -12.93
C ASN A 46 29.92 0.42 -13.39
N MET A 47 29.66 1.39 -14.25
CA MET A 47 28.32 1.93 -14.57
C MET A 47 27.46 1.06 -15.52
N MET A 48 27.89 -0.17 -15.86
CA MET A 48 27.16 -1.04 -16.80
C MET A 48 26.75 -2.43 -16.26
N GLU A 49 27.37 -2.96 -15.21
CA GLU A 49 27.05 -4.31 -14.68
C GLU A 49 26.07 -4.32 -13.48
N GLY A 50 25.61 -3.15 -13.04
CA GLY A 50 24.96 -2.98 -11.73
C GLY A 50 23.44 -3.06 -11.69
N ARG A 51 22.75 -3.54 -12.73
CA ARG A 51 21.29 -3.74 -12.71
C ARG A 51 21.01 -5.18 -12.30
N ASP A 52 20.26 -5.40 -11.22
CA ASP A 52 19.91 -6.74 -10.70
C ASP A 52 18.92 -7.44 -11.66
N TRP A 53 19.41 -7.77 -12.84
CA TRP A 53 18.67 -8.49 -13.89
C TRP A 53 18.13 -9.80 -13.37
N SER A 54 18.83 -10.47 -12.44
CA SER A 54 18.34 -11.70 -11.83
C SER A 54 16.99 -11.54 -11.13
N LEU A 55 16.72 -10.41 -10.47
CA LEU A 55 15.42 -10.16 -9.82
C LEU A 55 14.33 -9.87 -10.85
N LEU A 56 14.65 -9.04 -11.85
CA LEU A 56 13.73 -8.68 -12.93
C LEU A 56 13.36 -9.90 -13.78
N ILE A 57 14.36 -10.68 -14.19
CA ILE A 57 14.19 -11.91 -14.97
C ILE A 57 13.41 -12.93 -14.14
N ALA A 58 13.75 -13.16 -12.88
CA ALA A 58 13.02 -14.11 -12.04
C ALA A 58 11.54 -13.71 -11.89
N CYS A 59 11.25 -12.42 -11.64
CA CYS A 59 9.89 -11.89 -11.58
C CYS A 59 9.17 -12.07 -12.92
N PHE A 60 9.79 -11.64 -14.02
CA PHE A 60 9.21 -11.74 -15.36
C PHE A 60 8.95 -13.20 -15.78
N VAL A 61 9.92 -14.09 -15.60
CA VAL A 61 9.78 -15.52 -15.87
C VAL A 61 8.66 -16.11 -15.03
N THR A 62 8.57 -15.77 -13.74
CA THR A 62 7.48 -16.24 -12.87
C THR A 62 6.12 -15.81 -13.39
N ILE A 63 5.98 -14.55 -13.83
CA ILE A 63 4.75 -14.04 -14.43
C ILE A 63 4.42 -14.80 -15.72
N VAL A 64 5.37 -14.91 -16.65
CA VAL A 64 5.18 -15.61 -17.94
C VAL A 64 4.79 -17.07 -17.71
N VAL A 65 5.52 -17.80 -16.87
CA VAL A 65 5.25 -19.20 -16.55
C VAL A 65 3.90 -19.36 -15.85
N GLY A 66 3.53 -18.44 -14.96
CA GLY A 66 2.22 -18.48 -14.29
C GLY A 66 1.03 -18.23 -15.22
N TYR A 67 1.21 -17.41 -16.28
CA TYR A 67 0.16 -17.15 -17.27
C TYR A 67 0.11 -18.15 -18.42
N LEU A 68 1.18 -18.91 -18.63
CA LEU A 68 1.32 -19.87 -19.72
C LEU A 68 0.19 -20.94 -19.76
N PRO A 69 -0.30 -21.49 -18.64
CA PRO A 69 -1.48 -22.37 -18.64
C PRO A 69 -2.74 -21.69 -19.19
N PHE A 70 -2.98 -20.42 -18.84
CA PHE A 70 -4.13 -19.66 -19.34
C PHE A 70 -4.00 -19.34 -20.83
N PHE A 71 -2.78 -19.12 -21.31
CA PHE A 71 -2.52 -18.93 -22.74
C PHE A 71 -2.87 -20.18 -23.55
N PHE A 72 -2.49 -21.36 -23.07
CA PHE A 72 -2.83 -22.62 -23.75
C PHE A 72 -4.30 -22.99 -23.66
N LEU A 73 -4.95 -22.75 -22.51
CA LEU A 73 -6.36 -23.07 -22.30
C LEU A 73 -7.31 -22.08 -23.00
N SER A 74 -6.91 -20.82 -23.20
CA SER A 74 -7.76 -19.79 -23.83
C SER A 74 -7.75 -19.82 -25.36
N HIS A 75 -7.01 -20.75 -25.98
CA HIS A 75 -6.92 -20.90 -27.44
C HIS A 75 -6.51 -19.60 -28.18
N GLY A 76 -5.76 -18.71 -27.52
CA GLY A 76 -5.31 -17.43 -28.09
C GLY A 76 -6.19 -16.21 -27.75
N ASN A 77 -7.35 -16.38 -27.10
CA ASN A 77 -8.24 -15.29 -26.68
C ASN A 77 -7.88 -14.70 -25.29
N VAL A 78 -6.59 -14.54 -25.00
CA VAL A 78 -6.10 -14.06 -23.69
C VAL A 78 -6.48 -12.61 -23.40
N LEU A 79 -6.74 -11.81 -24.45
CA LEU A 79 -7.16 -10.41 -24.31
C LEU A 79 -8.69 -10.26 -24.16
N ASP A 80 -9.47 -11.18 -24.75
CA ASP A 80 -10.94 -11.10 -24.75
C ASP A 80 -11.57 -11.82 -23.54
N ALA A 81 -10.95 -12.91 -23.08
CA ALA A 81 -11.38 -13.63 -21.88
C ALA A 81 -10.45 -13.26 -20.72
N SER A 82 -10.89 -12.31 -19.89
CA SER A 82 -11.03 -12.30 -18.40
C SER A 82 -9.90 -12.20 -17.35
N PRO A 83 -8.65 -12.71 -17.44
CA PRO A 83 -7.68 -12.55 -16.35
C PRO A 83 -7.26 -11.11 -16.15
N LEU A 84 -6.81 -10.40 -17.20
CA LEU A 84 -6.36 -9.02 -17.05
C LEU A 84 -7.50 -8.10 -16.64
N SER A 85 -8.70 -8.27 -17.18
CA SER A 85 -9.86 -7.48 -16.77
C SER A 85 -10.36 -7.86 -15.36
N SER A 86 -10.26 -9.11 -14.89
CA SER A 86 -10.55 -9.45 -13.49
C SER A 86 -9.48 -8.99 -12.50
N ILE A 87 -8.26 -8.78 -12.99
CA ILE A 87 -7.10 -8.34 -12.21
C ILE A 87 -7.01 -6.81 -12.16
N ILE A 88 -7.38 -6.11 -13.23
CA ILE A 88 -7.45 -4.65 -13.35
C ILE A 88 -8.82 -4.13 -12.88
N GLY A 89 -9.89 -4.87 -13.17
CA GLY A 89 -11.27 -4.56 -12.86
C GLY A 89 -11.87 -5.67 -12.01
N GLN A 90 -11.53 -5.67 -10.72
CA GLN A 90 -12.58 -6.10 -9.81
C GLN A 90 -13.65 -5.01 -9.82
N ASN A 91 -14.75 -5.26 -10.55
CA ASN A 91 -16.05 -4.76 -10.14
C ASN A 91 -16.33 -5.37 -8.76
N GLU A 92 -15.68 -4.84 -7.72
CA GLU A 92 -15.90 -5.32 -6.37
C GLU A 92 -17.35 -5.03 -6.04
N ALA A 93 -18.04 -6.05 -5.51
CA ALA A 93 -19.40 -5.93 -5.01
C ALA A 93 -19.53 -4.87 -3.90
N HIS A 94 -18.41 -4.31 -3.44
CA HIS A 94 -18.37 -3.26 -2.45
C HIS A 94 -17.40 -2.14 -2.87
N PRO A 95 -17.84 -0.88 -2.84
CA PRO A 95 -17.04 0.29 -3.19
C PRO A 95 -16.00 0.63 -2.10
N GLY A 96 -14.89 1.24 -2.51
CA GLY A 96 -13.84 1.67 -1.59
C GLY A 96 -14.20 2.93 -0.82
N VAL A 97 -13.40 3.31 0.18
CA VAL A 97 -13.71 4.46 1.06
C VAL A 97 -13.96 5.73 0.26
N ILE A 98 -13.10 6.00 -0.72
CA ILE A 98 -13.21 7.19 -1.57
C ILE A 98 -14.50 7.13 -2.39
N GLN A 99 -14.79 5.98 -3.01
CA GLN A 99 -15.99 5.76 -3.79
C GLN A 99 -17.27 5.87 -2.94
N VAL A 100 -17.30 5.28 -1.74
CA VAL A 100 -18.43 5.36 -0.80
C VAL A 100 -18.70 6.81 -0.43
N VAL A 101 -17.68 7.53 0.05
CA VAL A 101 -17.82 8.93 0.48
C VAL A 101 -18.26 9.80 -0.69
N LEU A 102 -17.64 9.69 -1.86
CA LEU A 102 -18.01 10.50 -3.02
C LEU A 102 -19.39 10.13 -3.58
N SER A 103 -19.78 8.85 -3.51
CA SER A 103 -21.14 8.42 -3.91
C SER A 103 -22.21 8.94 -2.95
N ASP A 104 -21.93 8.96 -1.65
CA ASP A 104 -22.81 9.50 -0.62
C ASP A 104 -22.98 11.01 -0.80
N PHE A 105 -21.87 11.75 -0.95
CA PHE A 105 -21.89 13.17 -1.32
C PHE A 105 -22.64 13.41 -2.64
N GLY A 106 -22.35 12.59 -3.65
CA GLY A 106 -23.00 12.68 -4.96
C GLY A 106 -24.50 12.50 -4.87
N SER A 107 -24.98 11.56 -4.06
CA SER A 107 -26.40 11.32 -3.85
C SER A 107 -27.05 12.46 -3.06
N HIS A 108 -26.39 12.97 -2.01
CA HIS A 108 -26.86 14.07 -1.17
C HIS A 108 -27.04 15.38 -1.95
N PHE A 109 -26.12 15.66 -2.88
CA PHE A 109 -26.14 16.88 -3.70
C PHE A 109 -26.74 16.68 -5.10
N HIS A 110 -27.33 15.52 -5.39
CA HIS A 110 -27.90 15.16 -6.69
C HIS A 110 -26.93 15.34 -7.89
N ILE A 111 -25.66 15.04 -7.68
CA ILE A 111 -24.61 15.12 -8.70
C ILE A 111 -24.72 13.92 -9.65
N ASN A 112 -24.45 14.14 -10.93
CA ASN A 112 -24.44 13.08 -11.94
C ASN A 112 -23.46 11.94 -11.55
N ALA A 113 -23.95 10.71 -11.49
CA ALA A 113 -23.16 9.53 -11.13
C ALA A 113 -21.90 9.32 -12.00
N ARG A 114 -21.97 9.66 -13.30
CA ARG A 114 -20.79 9.61 -14.18
C ARG A 114 -19.72 10.60 -13.75
N PHE A 115 -20.13 11.80 -13.35
CA PHE A 115 -19.21 12.82 -12.86
C PHE A 115 -18.55 12.38 -11.55
N VAL A 116 -19.34 11.85 -10.60
CA VAL A 116 -18.83 11.28 -9.34
C VAL A 116 -17.80 10.19 -9.61
N HIS A 117 -18.08 9.28 -10.56
CA HIS A 117 -17.16 8.21 -10.93
C HIS A 117 -15.85 8.74 -11.53
N VAL A 118 -15.92 9.71 -12.45
CA VAL A 118 -14.71 10.34 -13.04
C VAL A 118 -13.88 11.04 -11.97
N VAL A 119 -14.51 11.76 -11.04
CA VAL A 119 -13.83 12.41 -9.91
C VAL A 119 -13.19 11.37 -8.99
N THR A 120 -13.88 10.26 -8.72
CA THR A 120 -13.35 9.15 -7.93
C THR A 120 -12.06 8.60 -8.55
N LEU A 121 -12.09 8.24 -9.84
CA LEU A 121 -10.91 7.76 -10.57
C LEU A 121 -9.76 8.78 -10.58
N ALA A 122 -10.07 10.07 -10.70
CA ALA A 122 -9.07 11.12 -10.67
C ALA A 122 -8.40 11.25 -9.29
N ILE A 123 -9.16 11.11 -8.20
CA ILE A 123 -8.64 11.16 -6.83
C ILE A 123 -7.82 9.90 -6.53
N GLU A 124 -8.34 8.72 -6.82
CA GLU A 124 -7.65 7.43 -6.66
C GLU A 124 -6.33 7.41 -7.44
N GLY A 125 -6.40 7.71 -8.73
CA GLY A 125 -5.22 7.83 -9.59
C GLY A 125 -4.23 8.90 -9.11
N GLY A 126 -4.73 10.02 -8.58
CA GLY A 126 -3.91 11.06 -7.98
C GLY A 126 -3.20 10.61 -6.70
N ILE A 127 -3.88 9.89 -5.81
CA ILE A 127 -3.30 9.36 -4.57
C ILE A 127 -2.28 8.29 -4.88
N VAL A 128 -2.64 7.27 -5.67
CA VAL A 128 -1.75 6.16 -6.02
C VAL A 128 -0.59 6.65 -6.87
N GLY A 129 -0.88 7.35 -7.97
CA GLY A 129 0.13 7.89 -8.88
C GLY A 129 1.03 8.92 -8.21
N GLY A 130 0.47 9.81 -7.39
CA GLY A 130 1.20 10.81 -6.62
C GLY A 130 2.10 10.17 -5.56
N THR A 131 1.60 9.19 -4.82
CA THR A 131 2.39 8.45 -3.82
C THR A 131 3.51 7.66 -4.49
N LEU A 132 3.22 7.00 -5.61
CA LEU A 132 4.22 6.28 -6.39
C LEU A 132 5.33 7.22 -6.89
N LEU A 133 4.94 8.33 -7.52
CA LEU A 133 5.88 9.33 -8.01
C LEU A 133 6.71 9.91 -6.87
N PHE A 134 6.08 10.22 -5.73
CA PHE A 134 6.78 10.69 -4.53
C PHE A 134 7.81 9.67 -4.05
N VAL A 135 7.42 8.40 -3.89
CA VAL A 135 8.33 7.33 -3.46
C VAL A 135 9.49 7.19 -4.44
N VAL A 136 9.23 7.18 -5.75
CA VAL A 136 10.26 7.10 -6.79
C VAL A 136 11.22 8.28 -6.72
N VAL A 137 10.70 9.51 -6.71
CA VAL A 137 11.52 10.73 -6.67
C VAL A 137 12.35 10.78 -5.40
N GLN A 138 11.77 10.49 -4.23
CA GLN A 138 12.50 10.50 -2.97
C GLN A 138 13.52 9.35 -2.87
N ARG A 139 13.24 8.21 -3.51
CA ARG A 139 14.19 7.10 -3.58
C ARG A 139 15.37 7.42 -4.49
N ILE A 140 15.12 8.02 -5.66
CA ILE A 140 16.18 8.53 -6.55
C ILE A 140 17.04 9.57 -5.83
N ARG A 141 16.41 10.45 -5.03
CA ARG A 141 17.09 11.44 -4.18
C ARG A 141 17.73 10.86 -2.92
N ARG A 142 17.58 9.55 -2.65
CA ARG A 142 18.07 8.84 -1.45
C ARG A 142 17.58 9.40 -0.12
N ARG A 143 16.43 10.08 -0.11
CA ARG A 143 15.84 10.68 1.10
C ARG A 143 14.86 9.74 1.80
N LEU A 144 14.48 8.64 1.16
CA LEU A 144 13.50 7.69 1.66
C LEU A 144 14.16 6.34 1.90
N SER A 145 13.99 5.75 3.09
CA SER A 145 14.43 4.38 3.36
C SER A 145 13.53 3.35 2.64
N ILE A 146 14.00 2.11 2.51
CA ILE A 146 13.25 1.02 1.88
C ILE A 146 11.98 0.73 2.69
N GLU A 147 12.11 0.70 4.01
CA GLU A 147 11.05 0.42 4.96
C GLU A 147 9.96 1.49 4.86
N MET A 148 10.36 2.77 4.84
CA MET A 148 9.41 3.87 4.73
C MET A 148 8.70 3.87 3.37
N GLY A 149 9.41 3.62 2.27
CA GLY A 149 8.76 3.53 0.97
C GLY A 149 7.83 2.32 0.85
N LEU A 150 8.17 1.20 1.48
CA LEU A 150 7.28 0.03 1.52
C LEU A 150 6.02 0.33 2.35
N LEU A 151 6.16 1.02 3.48
CA LEU A 151 5.01 1.49 4.26
C LEU A 151 4.13 2.46 3.47
N LEU A 152 4.71 3.42 2.74
CA LEU A 152 3.97 4.37 1.91
C LEU A 152 3.24 3.69 0.75
N LEU A 153 3.89 2.76 0.06
CA LEU A 153 3.26 1.99 -1.02
C LEU A 153 2.17 1.07 -0.49
N THR A 154 2.42 0.42 0.66
CA THR A 154 1.40 -0.42 1.32
C THR A 154 0.22 0.46 1.74
N TRP A 155 0.46 1.65 2.30
CA TRP A 155 -0.60 2.61 2.63
C TRP A 155 -1.41 3.03 1.40
N ALA A 156 -0.74 3.37 0.28
CA ALA A 156 -1.44 3.75 -0.95
C ALA A 156 -2.33 2.61 -1.45
N ILE A 157 -1.82 1.37 -1.41
CA ILE A 157 -2.62 0.18 -1.75
C ILE A 157 -3.80 0.05 -0.80
N LEU A 158 -3.61 0.17 0.51
CA LEU A 158 -4.68 0.01 1.50
C LEU A 158 -5.76 1.11 1.38
N VAL A 159 -5.39 2.34 1.01
CA VAL A 159 -6.36 3.44 0.81
C VAL A 159 -7.19 3.25 -0.44
N ASP A 160 -6.56 2.76 -1.51
CA ASP A 160 -7.19 2.57 -2.82
C ASP A 160 -8.02 1.28 -2.88
N TYR A 161 -7.65 0.25 -2.11
CA TYR A 161 -8.34 -1.03 -2.16
C TYR A 161 -9.67 -1.00 -1.42
N ALA A 162 -10.74 -1.19 -2.18
CA ALA A 162 -12.11 -1.20 -1.68
C ALA A 162 -12.38 -2.32 -0.66
N HIS A 163 -11.74 -3.47 -0.85
CA HIS A 163 -11.57 -4.49 0.16
C HIS A 163 -10.13 -4.77 0.49
N ILE A 164 -9.64 -4.15 1.56
CA ILE A 164 -8.54 -4.76 2.28
C ILE A 164 -9.09 -6.06 2.86
N PHE A 165 -8.92 -7.15 2.12
CA PHE A 165 -9.12 -8.44 2.72
C PHE A 165 -8.21 -8.51 3.94
N PRO A 166 -8.72 -8.96 5.10
CA PRO A 166 -8.02 -8.75 6.36
C PRO A 166 -6.65 -9.39 6.40
N TRP A 167 -6.45 -10.44 5.60
CA TRP A 167 -5.16 -11.10 5.45
C TRP A 167 -4.07 -10.15 4.89
N TYR A 168 -4.40 -9.16 4.08
CA TYR A 168 -3.43 -8.15 3.65
C TYR A 168 -3.02 -7.22 4.81
N ALA A 169 -3.97 -6.84 5.67
CA ALA A 169 -3.65 -6.08 6.87
C ALA A 169 -2.76 -6.89 7.83
N THR A 170 -2.96 -8.21 7.95
CA THR A 170 -2.10 -9.05 8.79
C THR A 170 -0.63 -9.07 8.35
N ALA A 171 -0.34 -8.77 7.07
CA ALA A 171 1.04 -8.62 6.59
C ALA A 171 1.78 -7.46 7.28
N LEU A 172 1.07 -6.52 7.92
CA LEU A 172 1.64 -5.46 8.73
C LEU A 172 2.06 -5.92 10.13
N LEU A 173 1.56 -7.05 10.64
CA LEU A 173 1.84 -7.51 12.02
C LEU A 173 3.33 -7.71 12.30
N PRO A 174 4.14 -8.33 11.41
CA PRO A 174 5.59 -8.42 11.64
C PRO A 174 6.25 -7.04 11.70
N TRP A 175 5.78 -6.08 10.91
CA TRP A 175 6.30 -4.71 10.90
C TRP A 175 5.93 -3.95 12.17
N ILE A 176 4.69 -4.09 12.62
CA ILE A 176 4.23 -3.56 13.91
C ILE A 176 5.13 -4.10 15.01
N ALA A 177 5.32 -5.42 15.09
CA ALA A 177 6.14 -6.08 16.11
C ALA A 177 7.59 -5.55 16.12
N LEU A 178 8.22 -5.44 14.95
CA LEU A 178 9.58 -4.91 14.81
C LEU A 178 9.68 -3.41 15.14
N CYS A 179 8.59 -2.67 14.98
CA CYS A 179 8.58 -1.23 15.18
C CYS A 179 8.13 -0.83 16.58
N ILE A 180 7.65 -1.73 17.44
CA ILE A 180 7.12 -1.40 18.78
C ILE A 180 8.10 -0.49 19.54
N VAL A 181 7.61 0.70 19.88
CA VAL A 181 8.27 1.69 20.74
C VAL A 181 7.20 2.17 21.73
N PRO A 182 7.57 2.44 23.00
CA PRO A 182 6.63 3.00 23.97
C PRO A 182 5.93 4.26 23.42
N VAL A 183 4.60 4.26 23.50
CA VAL A 183 3.75 5.39 23.06
C VAL A 183 4.00 6.61 23.95
N TRP A 184 4.27 6.37 25.22
CA TRP A 184 4.60 7.41 26.20
C TRP A 184 6.03 7.28 26.68
N SER A 185 6.74 8.40 26.77
CA SER A 185 8.08 8.47 27.36
C SER A 185 8.15 9.60 28.38
N ALA A 186 9.23 9.67 29.16
CA ALA A 186 9.48 10.81 30.06
C ALA A 186 9.49 12.17 29.32
N LYS A 187 9.74 12.18 28.01
CA LYS A 187 9.70 13.38 27.14
C LYS A 187 8.30 13.64 26.53
N GLY A 188 7.28 12.94 27.02
CA GLY A 188 5.90 13.00 26.54
C GLY A 188 5.59 11.98 25.44
N LEU A 189 4.51 12.24 24.68
CA LEU A 189 3.98 11.34 23.67
C LEU A 189 4.96 11.12 22.50
N SER A 190 5.22 9.87 22.15
CA SER A 190 6.06 9.50 21.01
C SER A 190 5.24 9.52 19.73
N THR A 191 5.61 10.36 18.75
CA THR A 191 4.94 10.40 17.44
C THR A 191 5.08 9.06 16.71
N ARG A 192 6.24 8.41 16.84
CA ARG A 192 6.50 7.06 16.32
C ARG A 192 5.61 6.03 17.01
N GLY A 193 5.55 6.05 18.34
CA GLY A 193 4.73 5.12 19.12
C GLY A 193 3.23 5.26 18.79
N LEU A 194 2.75 6.50 18.63
CA LEU A 194 1.39 6.78 18.21
C LEU A 194 1.09 6.24 16.80
N ALA A 195 2.00 6.44 15.84
CA ALA A 195 1.83 5.91 14.48
C ALA A 195 1.74 4.37 14.47
N ILE A 196 2.57 3.70 15.26
CA ILE A 196 2.53 2.23 15.39
C ILE A 196 1.22 1.78 16.02
N LEU A 197 0.74 2.49 17.05
CA LEU A 197 -0.55 2.21 17.69
C LEU A 197 -1.71 2.34 16.69
N CYS A 198 -1.70 3.36 15.83
CA CYS A 198 -2.70 3.53 14.78
C CYS A 198 -2.67 2.38 13.77
N ILE A 199 -1.49 1.97 13.31
CA ILE A 199 -1.32 0.85 12.37
C ILE A 199 -1.76 -0.47 13.03
N TRP A 200 -1.44 -0.68 14.30
CA TRP A 200 -1.88 -1.82 15.08
C TRP A 200 -3.41 -1.86 15.21
N TYR A 201 -4.02 -0.75 15.64
CA TYR A 201 -5.46 -0.62 15.77
C TYR A 201 -6.17 -0.91 14.44
N PHE A 202 -5.68 -0.32 13.35
CA PHE A 202 -6.18 -0.57 12.00
C PHE A 202 -6.11 -2.04 11.60
N THR A 203 -4.96 -2.68 11.85
CA THR A 203 -4.76 -4.08 11.50
C THR A 203 -5.75 -4.98 12.25
N PHE A 204 -5.95 -4.72 13.54
CA PHE A 204 -6.91 -5.47 14.36
C PHE A 204 -8.36 -5.23 13.94
N THR A 205 -8.75 -3.97 13.72
CA THR A 205 -10.11 -3.62 13.31
C THR A 205 -10.47 -4.16 11.92
N CYS A 206 -9.50 -4.17 10.99
CA CYS A 206 -9.65 -4.80 9.68
C CYS A 206 -9.85 -6.32 9.77
N VAL A 207 -9.15 -7.01 10.69
CA VAL A 207 -9.33 -8.45 10.95
C VAL A 207 -10.67 -8.74 11.62
N LEU A 208 -11.03 -7.97 12.63
CA LEU A 208 -12.26 -8.20 13.40
C LEU A 208 -13.53 -7.90 12.60
N SER A 209 -13.50 -6.96 11.65
CA SER A 209 -14.66 -6.63 10.81
C SER A 209 -15.14 -7.80 9.94
N TYR A 210 -14.28 -8.79 9.70
CA TYR A 210 -14.61 -9.99 8.93
C TYR A 210 -15.18 -11.15 9.74
N PHE A 211 -15.15 -11.12 11.08
CA PHE A 211 -15.70 -12.24 11.87
C PHE A 211 -17.23 -12.34 11.83
N PRO A 212 -18.01 -11.25 11.76
CA PRO A 212 -19.47 -11.34 11.75
C PRO A 212 -20.13 -11.08 10.37
N VAL A 213 -19.57 -11.60 9.27
CA VAL A 213 -19.97 -11.29 7.87
C VAL A 213 -21.48 -11.28 7.60
N LYS A 214 -22.27 -12.18 8.19
CA LYS A 214 -23.72 -12.26 7.91
C LYS A 214 -24.58 -11.19 8.61
N GLN A 215 -24.11 -10.62 9.73
CA GLN A 215 -24.86 -9.60 10.49
C GLN A 215 -24.46 -8.16 10.13
N TYR A 216 -23.32 -7.97 9.45
CA TYR A 216 -22.76 -6.64 9.19
C TYR A 216 -22.68 -6.25 7.71
N ALA A 217 -23.27 -7.05 6.81
CA ALA A 217 -23.32 -6.76 5.37
C ALA A 217 -24.44 -5.74 5.00
N THR A 218 -24.58 -4.65 5.76
CA THR A 218 -25.44 -3.52 5.40
C THR A 218 -24.58 -2.28 5.14
N GLU A 219 -25.02 -1.40 4.24
CA GLU A 219 -24.28 -0.16 3.91
C GLU A 219 -23.98 0.69 5.15
N ALA A 220 -24.94 0.80 6.08
CA ALA A 220 -24.76 1.53 7.33
C ALA A 220 -23.63 0.94 8.21
N ASN A 221 -23.54 -0.39 8.30
CA ASN A 221 -22.50 -1.07 9.05
C ASN A 221 -21.11 -0.90 8.42
N TRP A 222 -21.04 -0.83 7.09
CA TRP A 222 -19.81 -0.47 6.38
C TRP A 222 -19.36 0.95 6.68
N LEU A 223 -20.29 1.90 6.80
CA LEU A 223 -19.99 3.29 7.15
C LEU A 223 -19.44 3.40 8.58
N TYR A 224 -20.01 2.66 9.53
CA TYR A 224 -19.44 2.54 10.89
C TYR A 224 -18.07 1.88 10.89
N TYR A 225 -17.89 0.82 10.09
CA TYR A 225 -16.60 0.17 9.92
C TYR A 225 -15.56 1.17 9.40
N PHE A 226 -15.88 1.92 8.34
CA PHE A 226 -14.98 2.91 7.76
C PHE A 226 -14.65 4.04 8.73
N GLY A 227 -15.65 4.55 9.46
CA GLY A 227 -15.45 5.54 10.52
C GLY A 227 -14.54 5.02 11.64
N ALA A 228 -14.78 3.80 12.11
CA ALA A 228 -13.98 3.18 13.16
C ALA A 228 -12.53 2.90 12.70
N THR A 229 -12.34 2.31 11.52
CA THR A 229 -11.01 1.98 10.99
C THR A 229 -10.25 3.21 10.52
N PHE A 230 -10.75 3.88 9.49
CA PHE A 230 -10.04 4.98 8.82
C PHE A 230 -10.14 6.29 9.57
N GLY A 231 -11.28 6.57 10.23
CA GLY A 231 -11.44 7.79 11.03
C GLY A 231 -10.46 7.86 12.20
N VAL A 232 -10.27 6.75 12.93
CA VAL A 232 -9.31 6.69 14.04
C VAL A 232 -7.87 6.85 13.54
N ILE A 233 -7.51 6.28 12.39
CA ILE A 233 -6.19 6.50 11.78
C ILE A 233 -6.00 7.97 11.40
N LEU A 234 -6.99 8.59 10.75
CA LEU A 234 -6.93 9.99 10.34
C LEU A 234 -6.72 10.90 11.54
N ILE A 235 -7.50 10.71 12.62
CA ILE A 235 -7.33 11.44 13.87
C ILE A 235 -5.93 11.22 14.44
N GLY A 236 -5.48 9.96 14.50
CA GLY A 236 -4.14 9.61 15.00
C GLY A 236 -3.01 10.27 14.21
N LEU A 237 -3.11 10.31 12.88
CA LEU A 237 -2.17 11.00 11.99
C LEU A 237 -2.21 12.52 12.20
N LEU A 238 -3.40 13.10 12.36
CA LEU A 238 -3.59 14.53 12.59
C LEU A 238 -2.97 14.96 13.93
N VAL A 239 -3.14 14.14 14.98
CA VAL A 239 -2.48 14.33 16.28
C VAL A 239 -0.97 14.18 16.14
N ALA A 240 -0.48 13.13 15.47
CA ALA A 240 0.96 12.89 15.29
C ALA A 240 1.65 14.03 14.54
N THR A 241 1.03 14.53 13.46
CA THR A 241 1.53 15.64 12.65
C THR A 241 1.49 16.97 13.41
N SER A 242 0.40 17.25 14.14
CA SER A 242 0.29 18.43 14.99
C SER A 242 1.35 18.45 16.08
N LEU A 243 1.59 17.32 16.74
CA LEU A 243 2.64 17.18 17.75
C LEU A 243 4.04 17.34 17.16
N TYR A 244 4.27 16.78 15.97
CA TYR A 244 5.54 16.96 15.25
C TYR A 244 5.78 18.44 14.94
N ALA A 245 4.81 19.11 14.32
CA ALA A 245 4.88 20.52 13.96
C ALA A 245 5.13 21.42 15.18
N TRP A 246 4.40 21.18 16.28
CA TRP A 246 4.57 21.90 17.54
C TRP A 246 5.97 21.74 18.13
N ARG A 247 6.53 20.53 18.12
CA ARG A 247 7.89 20.26 18.61
C ARG A 247 8.96 20.93 17.76
N THR A 248 8.84 20.88 16.44
CA THR A 248 9.77 21.59 15.53
C THR A 248 9.72 23.09 15.72
N ASN A 249 8.55 23.67 15.97
CA ASN A 249 8.42 25.12 16.20
C ASN A 249 9.03 25.54 17.56
N ARG A 250 8.85 24.74 18.62
CA ARG A 250 9.53 25.00 19.91
C ARG A 250 11.05 24.87 19.83
N GLY A 251 11.57 23.89 19.10
CA GLY A 251 13.01 23.73 18.91
C GLY A 251 13.68 24.88 18.15
N ARG A 252 12.94 25.60 17.31
CA ARG A 252 13.41 26.82 16.63
C ARG A 252 13.36 28.05 17.55
N ALA A 253 12.40 28.12 18.47
CA ALA A 253 12.25 29.25 19.39
C ALA A 253 13.28 29.24 20.54
N SER A 254 13.93 28.11 20.83
CA SER A 254 14.99 28.01 21.84
C SER A 254 16.40 28.31 21.32
N PHE A 255 16.54 28.64 20.02
CA PHE A 255 17.81 28.96 19.35
C PHE A 255 17.91 30.44 18.92
N VAL A 256 16.96 31.28 19.33
CA VAL A 256 16.94 32.74 19.17
C VAL A 256 16.94 33.36 20.56
#